data_AF-A0A3C1B4Y2-F1
#
_entry.id   AF-A0A3C1B4Y2-F1
#
_cell.length_a   1.000
_cell.length_b   1.000
_cell.length_c   1.000
_cell.angle_alpha   90.00
_cell.angle_beta   90.00
_cell.angle_gamma   90.00
#
_symmetry.space_group_name_H-M   'P 1'
#
loop_
_entity.id
_entity.type
_entity.pdbx_description
1 polymer ?
#
loop_
_entity_poly.entity_id
_entity_poly.type
_entity_poly.pdbx_seq_one_letter_code
_entity_poly.pdbx_strand_id
1 'polypeptide(L)'
;MNTQVWLYLGMGLGIIAFLIALAIFQWVNKQDAGSETARRITKAIREGAWAYLRRLYSALAGVAIVFGIILAIVFSFEEGSFGILVGLETAGAYIVGALCSAVAGYLGMSVAVRANVRTSVAAKKSLNAAFNVAYRAGAVLALAMVGIAVFGMCLIYILTGNPEVVLGFSFGASSLALLAKAGGGIYTKTADIAADLVGKVEAGIPEDDPRNPAVIADNVGDNVGDVAGMGADIFDSYVAATVATMLIGFTGFLTAPAETRIFYTVLPLILCIVGIISSIIGLQLVKVGKNGKPGTALNMATVITCLIFGVLATILFVVMKWNFGALIATVSGLLIGVIIGFTTDYFTDDNFHPVRRTAEIAKSGSALNIITGLSYGFISIAPSLIGIAVATVIAYFSAQAFGLPGVYGVGIAAVGMLSLTGIVVANDAYGPIVDNAKGIAEMSGMGDEIVTRCDVLDSAGNTAKAITKGFAISAAALTVLALFVSYKEQIEQYLPEGKDLVLSLLDPLVLAGILLGAM
;
A
#
# COMPACT_ATOMS: atom_id res chain seq x y z
N MET A 1 6.36 -15.36 27.86
CA MET A 1 6.24 -15.90 26.46
C MET A 1 7.45 -15.44 25.66
N ASN A 2 8.12 -16.28 24.85
CA ASN A 2 9.36 -15.83 24.17
C ASN A 2 9.05 -15.01 22.89
N THR A 3 8.86 -13.70 23.06
CA THR A 3 8.59 -12.74 21.97
C THR A 3 9.71 -12.68 20.94
N GLN A 4 10.95 -13.03 21.31
CA GLN A 4 12.08 -13.07 20.37
C GLN A 4 11.88 -14.11 19.26
N VAL A 5 11.23 -15.24 19.56
CA VAL A 5 10.94 -16.27 18.54
C VAL A 5 10.09 -15.70 17.41
N TRP A 6 9.11 -14.85 17.74
CA TRP A 6 8.27 -14.18 16.75
C TRP A 6 9.04 -13.19 15.88
N LEU A 7 9.99 -12.46 16.46
CA LEU A 7 10.82 -11.51 15.70
C LEU A 7 11.75 -12.25 14.72
N TYR A 8 12.41 -13.33 15.16
CA TYR A 8 13.23 -14.17 14.27
C TYR A 8 12.38 -14.86 13.21
N LEU A 9 11.19 -15.34 13.56
CA LEU A 9 10.25 -15.90 12.59
C LEU A 9 9.82 -14.85 11.56
N GLY A 10 9.60 -13.60 11.98
CA GLY A 10 9.27 -12.49 11.11
C GLY A 10 10.38 -12.17 10.13
N MET A 11 11.63 -12.12 10.60
CA MET A 11 12.79 -11.99 9.70
C MET A 11 12.89 -13.16 8.71
N GLY A 12 12.74 -14.39 9.20
CA GLY A 12 12.80 -15.59 8.36
C GLY A 12 11.72 -15.61 7.29
N LEU A 13 10.47 -15.29 7.64
CA LEU A 13 9.36 -15.22 6.68
C LEU A 13 9.47 -14.02 5.74
N GLY A 14 10.04 -12.89 6.20
CA GLY A 14 10.36 -11.76 5.34
C GLY A 14 11.35 -12.15 4.25
N ILE A 15 12.41 -12.90 4.60
CA ILE A 15 13.37 -13.46 3.64
C ILE A 15 12.68 -14.45 2.69
N ILE A 16 11.85 -15.36 3.21
CA ILE A 16 11.13 -16.34 2.38
C ILE A 16 10.21 -15.63 1.38
N ALA A 17 9.45 -14.61 1.81
CA ALA A 17 8.60 -13.83 0.93
C ALA A 17 9.41 -13.16 -0.18
N PHE A 18 10.56 -12.56 0.16
CA PHE A 18 11.47 -11.96 -0.82
C PHE A 18 12.05 -12.99 -1.80
N LEU A 19 12.45 -14.17 -1.32
CA LEU A 19 12.95 -15.25 -2.17
C LEU A 19 11.87 -15.79 -3.12
N ILE A 20 10.63 -15.91 -2.66
CA ILE A 20 9.48 -16.26 -3.51
C ILE A 20 9.27 -15.18 -4.57
N ALA A 21 9.33 -13.89 -4.20
CA ALA A 21 9.26 -12.78 -5.14
C ALA A 21 10.35 -12.88 -6.22
N LEU A 22 11.59 -13.19 -5.83
CA LEU A 22 12.69 -13.41 -6.78
C LEU A 22 12.44 -14.62 -7.70
N ALA A 23 11.91 -15.73 -7.18
CA ALA A 23 11.58 -16.90 -7.98
C ALA A 23 10.49 -16.58 -9.02
N ILE A 24 9.45 -15.83 -8.61
CA ILE A 24 8.39 -15.38 -9.51
C ILE A 24 8.96 -14.38 -10.54
N PHE A 25 9.82 -13.45 -10.14
CA PHE A 25 10.51 -12.53 -11.03
C PHE A 25 11.31 -13.25 -12.12
N GLN A 26 12.07 -14.28 -11.74
CA GLN A 26 12.78 -15.12 -12.71
C GLN A 26 11.82 -15.86 -13.65
N TRP A 27 10.69 -16.35 -13.14
CA TRP A 27 9.66 -16.99 -13.95
C TRP A 27 9.04 -16.01 -14.96
N VAL A 28 8.76 -14.76 -14.55
CA VAL A 28 8.28 -13.69 -15.45
C VAL A 28 9.33 -13.44 -16.53
N ASN A 29 10.60 -13.29 -16.17
CA ASN A 29 11.67 -13.01 -17.13
C ASN A 29 11.85 -14.11 -18.20
N LYS A 30 11.52 -15.36 -17.88
CA LYS A 30 11.54 -16.48 -18.82
C LYS A 30 10.38 -16.48 -19.83
N GLN A 31 9.33 -15.68 -19.61
CA GLN A 31 8.25 -15.56 -20.58
C GLN A 31 8.71 -14.83 -21.85
N ASP A 32 8.03 -15.12 -22.96
CA ASP A 32 8.35 -14.56 -24.28
C ASP A 32 8.19 -13.04 -24.31
N ALA A 33 9.23 -12.35 -24.74
CA ALA A 33 9.27 -10.89 -24.88
C ALA A 33 8.82 -10.40 -26.27
N GLY A 34 8.30 -11.29 -27.12
CA GLY A 34 7.64 -10.94 -28.37
C GLY A 34 8.60 -10.56 -29.49
N SER A 35 8.05 -9.82 -30.47
CA SER A 35 8.75 -9.39 -31.69
C SER A 35 9.83 -8.34 -31.42
N GLU A 36 10.69 -8.11 -32.40
CA GLU A 36 11.72 -7.06 -32.33
C GLU A 36 11.11 -5.67 -32.09
N THR A 37 10.00 -5.35 -32.76
CA THR A 37 9.26 -4.10 -32.56
C THR A 37 8.82 -3.93 -31.11
N ALA A 38 8.19 -4.96 -30.53
CA ALA A 38 7.73 -4.93 -29.14
C ALA A 38 8.90 -4.73 -28.17
N ARG A 39 10.01 -5.46 -28.38
CA ARG A 39 11.23 -5.29 -27.57
C ARG A 39 11.83 -3.90 -27.68
N ARG A 40 11.78 -3.28 -28.87
CA ARG A 40 12.27 -1.91 -29.09
C ARG A 40 11.44 -0.89 -28.31
N ILE A 41 10.11 -1.00 -28.34
CA ILE A 41 9.20 -0.13 -27.58
C ILE A 41 9.43 -0.31 -26.07
N THR A 42 9.46 -1.56 -25.59
CA THR A 42 9.74 -1.84 -24.17
C THR A 42 11.11 -1.32 -23.73
N LYS A 43 12.11 -1.34 -24.61
CA LYS A 43 13.42 -0.78 -24.32
C LYS A 43 13.34 0.74 -24.10
N ALA A 44 12.58 1.46 -24.93
CA ALA A 44 12.35 2.90 -24.77
C ALA A 44 11.64 3.22 -23.45
N ILE A 45 10.55 2.50 -23.14
CA ILE A 45 9.83 2.64 -21.86
C ILE A 45 10.77 2.38 -20.68
N ARG A 46 11.58 1.31 -20.75
CA ARG A 46 12.55 0.97 -19.70
C ARG A 46 13.59 2.06 -19.50
N GLU A 47 14.15 2.58 -20.58
CA GLU A 47 15.17 3.65 -20.52
C GLU A 47 14.59 4.93 -19.92
N GLY A 48 13.37 5.31 -20.31
CA GLY A 48 12.65 6.45 -19.73
C GLY A 48 12.38 6.27 -18.23
N ALA A 49 11.82 5.12 -17.83
CA ALA A 49 11.52 4.83 -16.43
C ALA A 49 12.79 4.83 -15.56
N TRP A 50 13.89 4.26 -16.06
CA TRP A 50 15.18 4.25 -15.36
C TRP A 50 15.81 5.63 -15.26
N ALA A 51 15.77 6.42 -16.33
CA ALA A 51 16.27 7.78 -16.33
C ALA A 51 15.52 8.65 -15.30
N TYR A 52 14.19 8.54 -15.29
CA TYR A 52 13.33 9.24 -14.35
C TYR A 52 13.63 8.82 -12.90
N LEU A 53 13.60 7.53 -12.58
CA LEU A 53 13.83 7.04 -11.21
C LEU A 53 15.23 7.38 -10.71
N ARG A 54 16.26 7.32 -11.57
CA ARG A 54 17.61 7.75 -11.19
C ARG A 54 17.63 9.22 -10.79
N ARG A 55 16.93 10.08 -11.53
CA ARG A 55 16.88 11.52 -11.23
C ARG A 55 16.09 11.79 -9.95
N LEU A 56 14.92 11.18 -9.83
CA LEU A 56 14.06 11.30 -8.64
C LEU A 56 14.81 10.82 -7.39
N TYR A 57 15.32 9.59 -7.39
CA TYR A 57 15.97 9.02 -6.20
C TYR A 57 17.29 9.70 -5.85
N SER A 58 18.01 10.28 -6.82
CA SER A 58 19.17 11.12 -6.50
C SER A 58 18.78 12.38 -5.73
N ALA A 59 17.65 13.00 -6.07
CA ALA A 59 17.12 14.14 -5.32
C ALA A 59 16.61 13.71 -3.94
N LEU A 60 15.86 12.60 -3.86
CA LEU A 60 15.33 12.08 -2.60
C LEU A 60 16.45 11.63 -1.65
N ALA A 61 17.56 11.10 -2.16
CA ALA A 61 18.73 10.78 -1.35
C ALA A 61 19.31 12.03 -0.66
N GLY A 62 19.38 13.17 -1.37
CA GLY A 62 19.80 14.44 -0.78
C GLY A 62 18.88 14.89 0.35
N VAL A 63 17.56 14.81 0.14
CA VAL A 63 16.56 15.13 1.16
C VAL A 63 16.69 14.21 2.37
N ALA A 64 16.79 12.90 2.15
CA ALA A 64 16.95 11.91 3.22
C ALA A 64 18.21 12.15 4.05
N ILE A 65 19.34 12.52 3.43
CA ILE A 65 20.57 12.85 4.18
C ILE A 65 20.35 14.07 5.07
N VAL A 66 19.72 15.13 4.54
CA VAL A 66 19.44 16.36 5.32
C VAL A 66 18.54 16.05 6.50
N PHE A 67 17.42 15.35 6.28
CA PHE A 67 16.52 14.95 7.38
C PHE A 67 17.20 14.01 8.37
N GLY A 68 18.01 13.05 7.89
CA GLY A 68 18.78 12.16 8.76
C GLY A 68 19.73 12.91 9.68
N ILE A 69 20.42 13.95 9.18
CA ILE A 69 21.28 14.81 10.01
C ILE A 69 20.43 15.59 11.02
N ILE A 70 19.30 16.16 10.61
CA ILE A 70 18.40 16.90 11.50
C ILE A 70 17.92 15.99 12.64
N LEU A 71 17.47 14.76 12.31
CA LEU A 71 17.03 13.79 13.30
C LEU A 71 18.17 13.38 14.24
N ALA A 72 19.37 13.11 13.70
CA ALA A 72 20.54 12.80 14.51
C ALA A 72 20.83 13.89 15.54
N ILE A 73 20.74 15.16 15.12
CA ILE A 73 20.98 16.31 15.99
C ILE A 73 19.86 16.44 17.02
N VAL A 74 18.60 16.51 16.59
CA VAL A 74 17.44 16.77 17.45
C VAL A 74 17.29 15.69 18.53
N PHE A 75 17.37 14.42 18.14
CA PHE A 75 17.24 13.29 19.08
C PHE A 75 18.50 13.03 19.91
N SER A 76 19.63 13.68 19.60
CA SER A 76 20.80 13.66 20.49
C SER A 76 20.67 14.62 21.68
N PHE A 77 19.69 15.54 21.65
CA PHE A 77 19.48 16.56 22.69
C PHE A 77 18.38 16.20 23.72
N GLU A 78 17.91 14.95 23.73
CA GLU A 78 16.85 14.51 24.66
C GLU A 78 17.37 14.42 26.11
N GLU A 79 16.62 15.02 27.05
CA GLU A 79 16.80 14.92 28.52
C GLU A 79 18.11 15.42 29.17
N GLY A 80 18.79 16.43 28.63
CA GLY A 80 19.93 17.04 29.34
C GLY A 80 21.11 16.09 29.59
N SER A 81 21.08 14.90 29.00
CA SER A 81 22.18 13.95 28.87
C SER A 81 22.49 13.79 27.38
N PHE A 82 23.77 13.74 27.02
CA PHE A 82 24.18 13.74 25.61
C PHE A 82 24.02 12.33 25.01
N GLY A 83 22.78 11.96 24.68
CA GLY A 83 22.38 10.66 24.14
C GLY A 83 22.69 10.48 22.66
N ILE A 84 23.95 10.68 22.23
CA ILE A 84 24.38 10.56 20.81
C ILE A 84 23.90 9.23 20.21
N LEU A 85 23.90 8.16 21.00
CA LEU A 85 23.54 6.83 20.52
C LEU A 85 22.09 6.77 20.02
N VAL A 86 21.14 7.33 20.76
CA VAL A 86 19.71 7.33 20.38
C VAL A 86 19.47 8.17 19.13
N GLY A 87 20.10 9.35 19.06
CA GLY A 87 20.03 10.19 17.87
C GLY A 87 20.58 9.50 16.62
N LEU A 88 21.72 8.82 16.73
CA LEU A 88 22.31 8.07 15.62
C LEU A 88 21.51 6.82 15.25
N GLU A 89 20.92 6.12 16.23
CA GLU A 89 20.05 4.97 15.99
C GLU A 89 18.78 5.38 15.23
N THR A 90 18.10 6.46 15.67
CA THR A 90 16.90 6.99 15.01
C THR A 90 17.21 7.49 13.59
N ALA A 91 18.32 8.21 13.40
CA ALA A 91 18.77 8.64 12.08
C ALA A 91 19.14 7.45 11.18
N GLY A 92 19.80 6.43 11.73
CA GLY A 92 20.12 5.20 11.02
C GLY A 92 18.87 4.46 10.58
N ALA A 93 17.90 4.30 11.47
CA ALA A 93 16.60 3.69 11.18
C ALA A 93 15.85 4.47 10.10
N TYR A 94 15.84 5.81 10.17
CA TYR A 94 15.28 6.69 9.14
C TYR A 94 15.90 6.44 7.75
N ILE A 95 17.23 6.42 7.66
CA ILE A 95 17.92 6.17 6.38
C ILE A 95 17.61 4.76 5.85
N VAL A 96 17.57 3.76 6.73
CA VAL A 96 17.20 2.38 6.36
C VAL A 96 15.75 2.32 5.85
N GLY A 97 14.82 3.03 6.50
CA GLY A 97 13.42 3.13 6.07
C GLY A 97 13.25 3.76 4.71
N ALA A 98 13.93 4.88 4.48
CA ALA A 98 13.97 5.53 3.17
C ALA A 98 14.56 4.58 2.10
N LEU A 99 15.67 3.92 2.40
CA LEU A 99 16.30 2.96 1.49
C LEU A 99 15.36 1.80 1.15
N CYS A 100 14.71 1.20 2.16
CA CYS A 100 13.76 0.11 1.96
C CYS A 100 12.57 0.51 1.09
N SER A 101 12.01 1.70 1.31
CA SER A 101 10.93 2.28 0.50
C SER A 101 11.37 2.49 -0.96
N ALA A 102 12.58 3.03 -1.18
CA ALA A 102 13.15 3.19 -2.51
C ALA A 102 13.43 1.85 -3.21
N VAL A 103 13.92 0.85 -2.47
CA VAL A 103 14.16 -0.50 -3.00
C VAL A 103 12.83 -1.15 -3.40
N ALA A 104 11.77 -1.03 -2.59
CA ALA A 104 10.45 -1.55 -2.93
C ALA A 104 9.92 -0.94 -4.24
N GLY A 105 9.96 0.39 -4.38
CA GLY A 105 9.55 1.08 -5.61
C GLY A 105 10.40 0.68 -6.83
N TYR A 106 11.72 0.59 -6.67
CA TYR A 106 12.63 0.16 -7.74
C TYR A 106 12.39 -1.27 -8.20
N LEU A 107 12.18 -2.20 -7.26
CA LEU A 107 11.90 -3.61 -7.57
C LEU A 107 10.55 -3.74 -8.28
N GLY A 108 9.52 -3.00 -7.84
CA GLY A 108 8.21 -2.92 -8.48
C GLY A 108 8.30 -2.47 -9.93
N MET A 109 8.90 -1.31 -10.19
CA MET A 109 9.10 -0.82 -11.56
C MET A 109 9.91 -1.81 -12.39
N SER A 110 10.96 -2.40 -11.81
CA SER A 110 11.82 -3.35 -12.51
C SER A 110 11.08 -4.60 -12.99
N VAL A 111 10.16 -5.14 -12.18
CA VAL A 111 9.33 -6.27 -12.61
C VAL A 111 8.25 -5.82 -13.60
N ALA A 112 7.57 -4.69 -13.35
CA ALA A 112 6.51 -4.19 -14.20
C ALA A 112 6.99 -3.98 -15.64
N VAL A 113 8.01 -3.14 -15.86
CA VAL A 113 8.55 -2.87 -17.20
C VAL A 113 8.92 -4.13 -17.99
N ARG A 114 9.37 -5.19 -17.29
CA ARG A 114 9.68 -6.48 -17.92
C ARG A 114 8.41 -7.29 -18.20
N ALA A 115 7.44 -7.26 -17.30
CA ALA A 115 6.18 -7.97 -17.42
C ALA A 115 5.28 -7.40 -18.52
N ASN A 116 5.24 -6.07 -18.73
CA ASN A 116 4.31 -5.39 -19.65
C ASN A 116 4.28 -6.04 -21.06
N VAL A 117 5.44 -6.18 -21.69
CA VAL A 117 5.54 -6.83 -23.02
C VAL A 117 5.23 -8.33 -23.00
N ARG A 118 5.51 -9.00 -21.89
CA ARG A 118 5.25 -10.44 -21.74
C ARG A 118 3.77 -10.69 -21.56
N THR A 119 3.07 -9.79 -20.89
CA THR A 119 1.61 -9.77 -20.76
C THR A 119 0.96 -9.55 -22.12
N SER A 120 1.43 -8.57 -22.91
CA SER A 120 0.88 -8.33 -24.26
C SER A 120 1.10 -9.52 -25.21
N VAL A 121 2.26 -10.17 -25.14
CA VAL A 121 2.54 -11.38 -25.90
C VAL A 121 1.71 -12.57 -25.43
N ALA A 122 1.51 -12.71 -24.12
CA ALA A 122 0.66 -13.76 -23.57
C ALA A 122 -0.82 -13.60 -23.96
N ALA A 123 -1.28 -12.36 -24.20
CA ALA A 123 -2.64 -12.08 -24.66
C ALA A 123 -2.92 -12.65 -26.06
N LYS A 124 -1.89 -12.96 -26.87
CA LYS A 124 -2.02 -13.74 -28.12
C LYS A 124 -2.63 -15.12 -27.87
N LYS A 125 -2.26 -15.76 -26.76
CA LYS A 125 -2.70 -17.11 -26.41
C LYS A 125 -4.11 -17.08 -25.83
N SER A 126 -4.31 -16.28 -24.78
CA SER A 126 -5.61 -16.08 -24.15
C SER A 126 -5.56 -14.96 -23.10
N LEU A 127 -6.73 -14.45 -22.73
CA LEU A 127 -6.91 -13.53 -21.61
C LEU A 127 -6.34 -14.11 -20.30
N ASN A 128 -6.57 -15.39 -20.02
CA ASN A 128 -6.06 -16.04 -18.80
C ASN A 128 -4.53 -16.17 -18.78
N ALA A 129 -3.90 -16.35 -19.94
CA ALA A 129 -2.45 -16.38 -20.03
C ALA A 129 -1.84 -15.01 -19.71
N ALA A 130 -2.41 -13.94 -20.28
CA ALA A 130 -2.01 -12.56 -19.98
C ALA A 130 -2.25 -12.20 -18.51
N PHE A 131 -3.44 -12.50 -17.98
CA PHE A 131 -3.76 -12.30 -16.56
C PHE A 131 -2.72 -12.94 -15.65
N ASN A 132 -2.36 -14.21 -15.89
CA ASN A 132 -1.42 -14.92 -15.04
C ASN A 132 -0.01 -14.30 -15.05
N VAL A 133 0.44 -13.76 -16.18
CA VAL A 133 1.74 -13.05 -16.26
C VAL A 133 1.68 -11.75 -15.47
N ALA A 134 0.67 -10.92 -15.70
CA ALA A 134 0.50 -9.64 -15.02
C ALA A 134 0.30 -9.82 -13.51
N TYR A 135 -0.57 -10.75 -13.11
CA TYR A 135 -0.90 -11.00 -11.71
C TYR A 135 0.31 -11.50 -10.92
N ARG A 136 1.08 -12.44 -11.49
CA ARG A 136 2.33 -12.91 -10.87
C ARG A 136 3.39 -11.81 -10.81
N ALA A 137 3.45 -10.95 -11.82
CA ALA A 137 4.35 -9.81 -11.79
C ALA A 137 3.99 -8.81 -10.67
N GLY A 138 2.69 -8.52 -10.48
CA GLY A 138 2.21 -7.73 -9.34
C GLY A 138 2.55 -8.37 -7.99
N ALA A 139 2.43 -9.70 -7.89
CA ALA A 139 2.80 -10.45 -6.69
C ALA A 139 4.29 -10.29 -6.29
N VAL A 140 5.20 -10.05 -7.24
CA VAL A 140 6.62 -9.81 -6.94
C VAL A 140 6.78 -8.54 -6.12
N LEU A 141 6.14 -7.43 -6.53
CA LEU A 141 6.19 -6.18 -5.78
C LEU A 141 5.63 -6.40 -4.37
N ALA A 142 4.44 -7.00 -4.28
CA ALA A 142 3.76 -7.14 -3.01
C ALA A 142 4.56 -7.99 -2.01
N LEU A 143 5.06 -9.16 -2.42
CA LEU A 143 5.84 -10.05 -1.55
C LEU A 143 7.20 -9.47 -1.17
N ALA A 144 7.88 -8.79 -2.10
CA ALA A 144 9.14 -8.12 -1.79
C ALA A 144 8.91 -6.99 -0.78
N MET A 145 7.86 -6.19 -0.96
CA MET A 145 7.53 -5.04 -0.14
C MET A 145 7.16 -5.45 1.30
N VAL A 146 6.20 -6.37 1.48
CA VAL A 146 5.85 -6.86 2.84
C VAL A 146 7.01 -7.59 3.50
N GLY A 147 7.83 -8.31 2.73
CA GLY A 147 8.99 -9.02 3.25
C GLY A 147 10.07 -8.08 3.77
N ILE A 148 10.40 -7.03 3.00
CA ILE A 148 11.36 -5.99 3.41
C ILE A 148 10.84 -5.21 4.63
N ALA A 149 9.54 -4.87 4.67
CA ALA A 149 8.94 -4.12 5.77
C ALA A 149 9.04 -4.88 7.09
N VAL A 150 8.57 -6.14 7.12
CA VAL A 150 8.60 -6.96 8.34
C VAL A 150 10.03 -7.27 8.75
N PHE A 151 10.92 -7.59 7.81
CA PHE A 151 12.32 -7.82 8.11
C PHE A 151 12.97 -6.58 8.75
N GLY A 152 12.76 -5.39 8.16
CA GLY A 152 13.31 -4.13 8.64
C GLY A 152 12.83 -3.78 10.05
N MET A 153 11.52 -3.84 10.29
CA MET A 153 10.94 -3.55 11.61
C MET A 153 11.43 -4.55 12.67
N CYS A 154 11.45 -5.85 12.37
CA CYS A 154 11.95 -6.86 13.30
C CYS A 154 13.44 -6.70 13.60
N LEU A 155 14.27 -6.45 12.58
CA LEU A 155 15.71 -6.26 12.76
C LEU A 155 16.02 -5.06 13.65
N ILE A 156 15.42 -3.91 13.36
CA ILE A 156 15.64 -2.69 14.15
C ILE A 156 15.21 -2.92 15.59
N TYR A 157 14.02 -3.49 15.81
CA TYR A 157 13.53 -3.74 17.17
C TYR A 157 14.38 -4.78 17.93
N ILE A 158 14.93 -5.80 17.27
CA ILE A 158 15.86 -6.76 17.91
C ILE A 158 17.15 -6.05 18.35
N LEU A 159 17.67 -5.13 17.53
CA LEU A 159 18.93 -4.45 17.81
C LEU A 159 18.80 -3.41 18.93
N THR A 160 17.68 -2.70 18.99
CA THR A 160 17.50 -1.53 19.88
C THR A 160 16.61 -1.83 21.08
N GLY A 161 15.65 -2.74 20.94
CA GLY A 161 14.58 -2.97 21.93
C GLY A 161 13.61 -1.79 22.08
N ASN A 162 13.74 -0.72 21.29
CA ASN A 162 12.95 0.50 21.40
C ASN A 162 12.06 0.70 20.15
N PRO A 163 10.71 0.71 20.28
CA PRO A 163 9.81 0.97 19.16
C PRO A 163 9.91 2.40 18.60
N GLU A 164 10.42 3.37 19.36
CA GLU A 164 10.66 4.74 18.87
C GLU A 164 11.75 4.80 17.80
N VAL A 165 12.77 3.94 17.90
CA VAL A 165 13.77 3.83 16.82
C VAL A 165 13.13 3.23 15.56
N VAL A 166 12.16 2.32 15.72
CA VAL A 166 11.36 1.79 14.60
C VAL A 166 10.45 2.87 14.01
N LEU A 167 10.01 3.87 14.79
CA LEU A 167 9.32 5.06 14.28
C LEU A 167 10.22 5.87 13.34
N GLY A 168 11.52 5.94 13.63
CA GLY A 168 12.51 6.49 12.68
C GLY A 168 12.44 5.81 11.32
N PHE A 169 12.40 4.47 11.30
CA PHE A 169 12.22 3.68 10.06
C PHE A 169 10.90 3.98 9.34
N SER A 170 9.80 4.10 10.07
CA SER A 170 8.52 4.54 9.51
C SER A 170 8.63 5.92 8.87
N PHE A 171 9.20 6.90 9.57
CA PHE A 171 9.32 8.27 9.07
C PHE A 171 10.20 8.35 7.82
N GLY A 172 11.26 7.53 7.75
CA GLY A 172 12.07 7.34 6.56
C GLY A 172 11.26 6.84 5.37
N ALA A 173 10.44 5.82 5.60
CA ALA A 173 9.54 5.26 4.60
C ALA A 173 8.55 6.30 4.08
N SER A 174 7.86 7.03 4.97
CA SER A 174 6.83 8.04 4.63
C SER A 174 7.40 9.21 3.84
N SER A 175 8.53 9.76 4.29
CA SER A 175 9.13 10.94 3.65
C SER A 175 9.53 10.67 2.20
N LEU A 176 10.08 9.48 1.94
CA LEU A 176 10.43 9.07 0.58
C LEU A 176 9.19 8.72 -0.25
N ALA A 177 8.21 8.01 0.34
CA ALA A 177 6.97 7.64 -0.33
C ALA A 177 6.17 8.86 -0.79
N LEU A 178 6.00 9.87 0.07
CA LEU A 178 5.30 11.11 -0.25
C LEU A 178 5.87 11.79 -1.50
N LEU A 179 7.19 12.00 -1.50
CA LEU A 179 7.85 12.71 -2.60
C LEU A 179 7.93 11.85 -3.87
N ALA A 180 8.09 10.54 -3.75
CA ALA A 180 8.10 9.62 -4.89
C ALA A 180 6.72 9.54 -5.55
N LYS A 181 5.65 9.43 -4.75
CA LYS A 181 4.26 9.40 -5.24
C LYS A 181 3.87 10.72 -5.89
N ALA A 182 4.18 11.86 -5.26
CA ALA A 182 3.92 13.17 -5.83
C ALA A 182 4.67 13.38 -7.15
N GLY A 183 5.98 13.11 -7.16
CA GLY A 183 6.79 13.25 -8.37
C GLY A 183 6.32 12.35 -9.51
N GLY A 184 6.14 11.06 -9.22
CA GLY A 184 5.70 10.06 -10.21
C GLY A 184 4.29 10.36 -10.72
N GLY A 185 3.38 10.76 -9.83
CA GLY A 185 2.01 11.18 -10.12
C GLY A 185 1.93 12.39 -11.06
N ILE A 186 2.75 13.41 -10.82
CA ILE A 186 2.85 14.57 -11.72
C ILE A 186 3.32 14.13 -13.10
N TYR A 187 4.34 13.26 -13.17
CA TYR A 187 4.88 12.79 -14.45
C TYR A 187 3.84 11.99 -15.25
N THR A 188 3.22 10.96 -14.66
CA THR A 188 2.23 10.11 -15.34
C THR A 188 1.01 10.91 -15.76
N LYS A 189 0.35 11.64 -14.86
CA LYS A 189 -0.92 12.30 -15.19
C LYS A 189 -0.75 13.45 -16.19
N THR A 190 0.41 14.12 -16.21
CA THR A 190 0.69 15.12 -17.25
C THR A 190 0.85 14.47 -18.63
N ALA A 191 1.52 13.32 -18.70
CA ALA A 191 1.73 12.60 -19.96
C ALA A 191 0.43 11.97 -20.49
N ASP A 192 -0.31 11.28 -19.62
CA ASP A 192 -1.63 10.67 -19.86
C ASP A 192 -2.62 11.71 -20.43
N ILE A 193 -2.85 12.82 -19.71
CA ILE A 193 -3.78 13.87 -20.16
C ILE A 193 -3.34 14.47 -21.51
N ALA A 194 -2.05 14.69 -21.72
CA ALA A 194 -1.54 15.23 -22.98
C ALA A 194 -1.70 14.25 -24.14
N ALA A 195 -1.42 12.96 -23.91
CA ALA A 195 -1.55 11.90 -24.90
C ALA A 195 -3.02 11.73 -25.31
N ASP A 196 -3.92 11.62 -24.34
CA ASP A 196 -5.33 11.34 -24.57
C ASP A 196 -6.08 12.52 -25.17
N LEU A 197 -5.84 13.74 -24.68
CA LEU A 197 -6.54 14.93 -25.18
C LEU A 197 -6.15 15.22 -26.65
N VAL A 198 -4.85 15.27 -26.94
CA VAL A 198 -4.38 15.58 -28.30
C VAL A 198 -4.63 14.39 -29.24
N GLY A 199 -4.37 13.16 -28.78
CA GLY A 199 -4.55 11.96 -29.59
C GLY A 199 -6.01 11.67 -29.91
N LYS A 200 -6.83 11.42 -28.88
CA LYS A 200 -8.19 10.92 -29.06
C LYS A 200 -9.18 12.03 -29.41
N VAL A 201 -9.06 13.20 -28.79
CA VAL A 201 -10.05 14.28 -28.92
C VAL A 201 -9.75 15.21 -30.10
N GLU A 202 -8.49 15.65 -30.25
CA GLU A 202 -8.12 16.61 -31.29
C GLU A 202 -7.75 15.94 -32.62
N ALA A 203 -6.87 14.94 -32.59
CA ALA A 203 -6.36 14.27 -33.78
C ALA A 203 -7.21 13.09 -34.25
N GLY A 204 -8.08 12.55 -33.39
CA GLY A 204 -8.94 11.40 -33.69
C GLY A 204 -8.19 10.11 -33.99
N ILE A 205 -6.98 9.94 -33.42
CA ILE A 205 -6.19 8.71 -33.51
C ILE A 205 -6.50 7.79 -32.32
N PRO A 206 -6.26 6.46 -32.44
CA PRO A 206 -6.40 5.54 -31.31
C PRO A 206 -5.59 5.96 -30.07
N GLU A 207 -6.06 5.52 -28.92
CA GLU A 207 -5.29 5.54 -27.66
C GLU A 207 -4.01 4.74 -27.83
N ASP A 208 -2.89 5.18 -27.23
CA ASP A 208 -1.57 4.56 -27.37
C ASP A 208 -1.01 4.45 -28.82
N ASP A 209 -1.54 5.23 -29.75
CA ASP A 209 -1.07 5.20 -31.14
C ASP A 209 0.41 5.63 -31.25
N PRO A 210 1.27 4.87 -31.96
CA PRO A 210 2.71 5.15 -32.04
C PRO A 210 3.06 6.47 -32.75
N ARG A 211 2.10 7.13 -33.41
CA ARG A 211 2.27 8.48 -33.99
C ARG A 211 2.22 9.58 -32.94
N ASN A 212 1.65 9.31 -31.78
CA ASN A 212 1.54 10.27 -30.70
C ASN A 212 2.84 10.28 -29.86
N PRO A 213 3.59 11.40 -29.83
CA PRO A 213 4.88 11.46 -29.14
C PRO A 213 4.75 11.36 -27.61
N ALA A 214 3.57 11.57 -27.04
CA ALA A 214 3.35 11.51 -25.59
C ALA A 214 3.21 10.07 -25.06
N VAL A 215 2.91 9.09 -25.91
CA VAL A 215 2.57 7.71 -25.49
C VAL A 215 3.71 7.01 -24.76
N ILE A 216 4.97 7.23 -25.17
CA ILE A 216 6.12 6.67 -24.43
C ILE A 216 6.22 7.28 -23.04
N ALA A 217 5.98 8.59 -22.89
CA ALA A 217 6.01 9.25 -21.60
C ALA A 217 4.85 8.78 -20.70
N ASP A 218 3.69 8.53 -21.28
CA ASP A 218 2.52 7.99 -20.59
C ASP A 218 2.82 6.59 -20.03
N ASN A 219 3.25 5.67 -20.90
CA ASN A 219 3.61 4.31 -20.50
C ASN A 219 4.79 4.30 -19.51
N VAL A 220 5.76 5.21 -19.63
CA VAL A 220 6.82 5.40 -18.61
C VAL A 220 6.20 5.83 -17.28
N GLY A 221 5.24 6.76 -17.34
CA GLY A 221 4.45 7.27 -16.24
C GLY A 221 3.85 6.18 -15.38
N ASP A 222 3.16 5.22 -15.98
CA ASP A 222 2.51 4.13 -15.22
C ASP A 222 3.52 3.33 -14.39
N ASN A 223 4.73 3.12 -14.92
CA ASN A 223 5.77 2.39 -14.21
C ASN A 223 6.38 3.21 -13.07
N VAL A 224 6.53 4.53 -13.22
CA VAL A 224 7.21 5.38 -12.21
C VAL A 224 6.24 5.97 -11.18
N GLY A 225 4.99 6.23 -11.56
CA GLY A 225 3.93 6.71 -10.69
C GLY A 225 3.13 5.56 -10.11
N ASP A 226 2.39 4.87 -10.96
CA ASP A 226 1.38 3.89 -10.54
C ASP A 226 1.97 2.58 -10.01
N VAL A 227 3.23 2.25 -10.34
CA VAL A 227 3.95 1.10 -9.75
C VAL A 227 4.92 1.53 -8.65
N ALA A 228 5.94 2.32 -8.99
CA ALA A 228 6.98 2.65 -8.01
C ALA A 228 6.47 3.56 -6.88
N GLY A 229 5.70 4.60 -7.22
CA GLY A 229 5.11 5.52 -6.24
C GLY A 229 4.09 4.83 -5.34
N MET A 230 3.19 4.03 -5.93
CA MET A 230 2.20 3.24 -5.18
C MET A 230 2.86 2.20 -4.27
N GLY A 231 3.88 1.49 -4.76
CA GLY A 231 4.62 0.51 -3.95
C GLY A 231 5.24 1.15 -2.70
N ALA A 232 5.78 2.37 -2.83
CA ALA A 232 6.32 3.14 -1.71
C ALA A 232 5.23 3.62 -0.73
N ASP A 233 4.09 4.09 -1.26
CA ASP A 233 2.93 4.57 -0.49
C ASP A 233 2.30 3.50 0.40
N ILE A 234 2.11 2.30 -0.15
CA ILE A 234 1.56 1.19 0.64
C ILE A 234 2.59 0.61 1.60
N PHE A 235 3.88 0.59 1.23
CA PHE A 235 4.97 0.25 2.16
C PHE A 235 4.95 1.16 3.39
N ASP A 236 4.85 2.48 3.17
CA ASP A 236 4.70 3.46 4.24
C ASP A 236 3.46 3.16 5.10
N SER A 237 2.28 3.07 4.50
CA SER A 237 1.02 2.81 5.23
C SER A 237 1.11 1.54 6.09
N TYR A 238 1.72 0.47 5.57
CA TYR A 238 1.92 -0.79 6.26
C TYR A 238 2.86 -0.66 7.47
N VAL A 239 3.99 0.03 7.30
CA VAL A 239 4.97 0.27 8.37
C VAL A 239 4.38 1.22 9.42
N ALA A 240 3.79 2.35 9.00
CA ALA A 240 3.25 3.37 9.89
C ALA A 240 2.17 2.84 10.82
N ALA A 241 1.21 2.07 10.31
CA ALA A 241 0.17 1.48 11.15
C ALA A 241 0.72 0.46 12.14
N THR A 242 1.67 -0.36 11.69
CA THR A 242 2.33 -1.36 12.54
C THR A 242 3.08 -0.65 13.67
N VAL A 243 3.92 0.32 13.35
CA VAL A 243 4.75 1.03 14.33
C VAL A 243 3.93 1.91 15.26
N ALA A 244 2.90 2.61 14.78
CA ALA A 244 1.97 3.34 15.64
C ALA A 244 1.34 2.42 16.70
N THR A 245 0.97 1.21 16.29
CA THR A 245 0.40 0.20 17.21
C THR A 245 1.47 -0.37 18.15
N MET A 246 2.71 -0.54 17.68
CA MET A 246 3.85 -0.92 18.53
C MET A 246 4.07 0.11 19.64
N LEU A 247 4.02 1.41 19.31
CA LEU A 247 4.19 2.50 20.27
C LEU A 247 3.10 2.50 21.33
N ILE A 248 1.82 2.41 20.94
CA ILE A 248 0.72 2.29 21.92
C ILE A 248 0.87 1.03 22.78
N GLY A 249 1.35 -0.08 22.19
CA GLY A 249 1.64 -1.31 22.92
C GLY A 249 2.76 -1.15 23.95
N PHE A 250 3.65 -0.18 23.76
CA PHE A 250 4.75 0.14 24.66
C PHE A 250 4.34 1.15 25.73
N THR A 251 3.74 2.28 25.34
CA THR A 251 3.31 3.39 26.22
C THR A 251 2.04 3.06 27.01
N GLY A 252 1.06 2.41 26.38
CA GLY A 252 -0.20 2.02 27.00
C GLY A 252 -0.09 0.92 28.05
N PHE A 253 1.09 0.28 28.17
CA PHE A 253 1.36 -0.81 29.11
C PHE A 253 2.58 -0.53 30.01
N LEU A 254 2.94 0.74 30.24
CA LEU A 254 4.09 1.12 31.08
C LEU A 254 4.00 0.58 32.52
N THR A 255 2.79 0.48 33.08
CA THR A 255 2.55 -0.02 34.45
C THR A 255 2.39 -1.54 34.53
N ALA A 256 2.34 -2.23 33.38
CA ALA A 256 2.21 -3.68 33.30
C ALA A 256 3.58 -4.37 33.45
N PRO A 257 3.61 -5.69 33.72
CA PRO A 257 4.86 -6.45 33.71
C PRO A 257 5.59 -6.30 32.37
N ALA A 258 6.93 -6.25 32.41
CA ALA A 258 7.75 -6.04 31.22
C ALA A 258 7.44 -7.04 30.09
N GLU A 259 7.16 -8.31 30.42
CA GLU A 259 6.75 -9.33 29.45
C GLU A 259 5.46 -8.96 28.71
N THR A 260 4.47 -8.41 29.42
CA THR A 260 3.18 -8.00 28.86
C THR A 260 3.36 -6.81 27.92
N ARG A 261 4.15 -5.81 28.35
CA ARG A 261 4.49 -4.64 27.52
C ARG A 261 5.21 -5.05 26.23
N ILE A 262 6.23 -5.90 26.33
CA ILE A 262 6.97 -6.39 25.15
C ILE A 262 6.03 -7.19 24.23
N PHE A 263 5.14 -8.02 24.79
CA PHE A 263 4.19 -8.79 23.99
C PHE A 263 3.26 -7.89 23.17
N TYR A 264 2.61 -6.89 23.77
CA TYR A 264 1.72 -5.99 23.02
C TYR A 264 2.47 -5.01 22.11
N THR A 265 3.74 -4.73 22.39
CA THR A 265 4.62 -4.04 21.43
C THR A 265 4.86 -4.91 20.20
N VAL A 266 5.06 -6.22 20.35
CA VAL A 266 5.40 -7.14 19.23
C VAL A 266 4.16 -7.72 18.52
N LEU A 267 3.00 -7.77 19.16
CA LEU A 267 1.76 -8.31 18.60
C LEU A 267 1.40 -7.78 17.19
N PRO A 268 1.49 -6.47 16.87
CA PRO A 268 1.23 -6.00 15.51
C PRO A 268 2.18 -6.62 14.46
N LEU A 269 3.46 -6.84 14.80
CA LEU A 269 4.40 -7.57 13.93
C LEU A 269 3.99 -9.03 13.75
N ILE A 270 3.44 -9.68 14.78
CA ILE A 270 2.93 -11.05 14.66
C ILE A 270 1.75 -11.10 13.67
N LEU A 271 0.85 -10.12 13.70
CA LEU A 271 -0.24 -10.03 12.73
C LEU A 271 0.30 -9.82 11.31
N CYS A 272 1.32 -8.98 11.14
CA CYS A 272 2.03 -8.83 9.86
C CYS A 272 2.59 -10.16 9.34
N ILE A 273 3.18 -10.98 10.22
CA ILE A 273 3.71 -12.31 9.89
C ILE A 273 2.60 -13.25 9.39
N VAL A 274 1.46 -13.29 10.09
CA VAL A 274 0.30 -14.07 9.65
C VAL A 274 -0.25 -13.54 8.31
N GLY A 275 -0.17 -12.22 8.08
CA GLY A 275 -0.50 -11.56 6.81
C GLY A 275 0.38 -12.02 5.65
N ILE A 276 1.70 -12.13 5.87
CA ILE A 276 2.65 -12.66 4.86
C ILE A 276 2.27 -14.09 4.47
N ILE A 277 2.04 -14.96 5.46
CA ILE A 277 1.67 -16.37 5.21
C ILE A 277 0.37 -16.43 4.42
N SER A 278 -0.64 -15.69 4.86
CA SER A 278 -1.95 -15.61 4.21
C SER A 278 -1.83 -15.13 2.77
N SER A 279 -1.00 -14.11 2.52
CA SER A 279 -0.75 -13.57 1.17
C SER A 279 -0.06 -14.59 0.27
N ILE A 280 0.97 -15.30 0.77
CA ILE A 280 1.68 -16.33 -0.01
C ILE A 280 0.72 -17.45 -0.44
N ILE A 281 -0.18 -17.88 0.45
CA ILE A 281 -1.17 -18.93 0.13
C ILE A 281 -2.24 -18.36 -0.81
N GLY A 282 -2.80 -17.20 -0.48
CA GLY A 282 -3.86 -16.54 -1.24
C GLY A 282 -3.48 -16.29 -2.70
N LEU A 283 -2.28 -15.75 -2.95
CA LEU A 283 -1.75 -15.49 -4.30
C LEU A 283 -1.73 -16.74 -5.20
N GLN A 284 -1.63 -17.95 -4.64
CA GLN A 284 -1.56 -19.19 -5.41
C GLN A 284 -2.94 -19.76 -5.77
N LEU A 285 -3.98 -19.39 -5.01
CA LEU A 285 -5.33 -19.94 -5.16
C LEU A 285 -6.15 -19.21 -6.23
N VAL A 286 -5.65 -18.09 -6.74
CA VAL A 286 -6.37 -17.22 -7.68
C VAL A 286 -6.22 -17.71 -9.11
N LYS A 287 -7.37 -17.90 -9.76
CA LYS A 287 -7.45 -18.30 -11.17
C LYS A 287 -8.65 -17.63 -11.82
N VAL A 288 -8.46 -17.11 -13.02
CA VAL A 288 -9.58 -16.69 -13.87
C VAL A 288 -10.16 -17.94 -14.52
N GLY A 289 -11.47 -18.16 -14.32
CA GLY A 289 -12.20 -19.26 -14.98
C GLY A 289 -12.22 -19.11 -16.51
N LYS A 290 -12.64 -20.15 -17.24
CA LYS A 290 -12.66 -20.11 -18.73
C LYS A 290 -13.50 -18.96 -19.30
N ASN A 291 -14.57 -18.56 -18.59
CA ASN A 291 -15.43 -17.41 -18.91
C ASN A 291 -15.47 -16.40 -17.74
N GLY A 292 -14.48 -16.45 -16.84
CA GLY A 292 -14.43 -15.60 -15.66
C GLY A 292 -13.95 -14.19 -16.01
N LYS A 293 -14.42 -13.20 -15.27
CA LYS A 293 -13.91 -11.83 -15.37
C LYS A 293 -12.65 -11.66 -14.51
N PRO A 294 -11.61 -10.95 -15.00
CA PRO A 294 -10.43 -10.64 -14.21
C PRO A 294 -10.75 -9.97 -12.87
N GLY A 295 -11.64 -8.96 -12.87
CA GLY A 295 -12.03 -8.23 -11.65
C GLY A 295 -12.60 -9.14 -10.57
N THR A 296 -13.49 -10.08 -10.94
CA THR A 296 -14.03 -11.06 -9.99
C THR A 296 -12.93 -11.97 -9.43
N ALA A 297 -11.92 -12.35 -10.22
CA ALA A 297 -10.81 -13.14 -9.74
C ALA A 297 -9.92 -12.36 -8.76
N LEU A 298 -9.66 -11.07 -9.02
CA LEU A 298 -8.93 -10.17 -8.12
C LEU A 298 -9.69 -9.97 -6.80
N ASN A 299 -11.01 -9.77 -6.84
CA ASN A 299 -11.82 -9.65 -5.63
C ASN A 299 -11.86 -10.96 -4.83
N MET A 300 -12.00 -12.10 -5.52
CA MET A 300 -11.93 -13.42 -4.89
C MET A 300 -10.57 -13.67 -4.23
N ALA A 301 -9.49 -13.17 -4.81
CA ALA A 301 -8.15 -13.21 -4.21
C ALA A 301 -8.12 -12.56 -2.84
N THR A 302 -8.68 -11.36 -2.74
CA THR A 302 -8.77 -10.59 -1.50
C THR A 302 -9.62 -11.32 -0.46
N VAL A 303 -10.78 -11.85 -0.87
CA VAL A 303 -11.69 -12.59 0.03
C VAL A 303 -11.04 -13.88 0.54
N ILE A 304 -10.44 -14.68 -0.33
CA ILE A 304 -9.77 -15.93 0.06
C ILE A 304 -8.63 -15.64 1.04
N THR A 305 -7.80 -14.63 0.74
CA THR A 305 -6.69 -14.22 1.61
C THR A 305 -7.20 -13.74 2.97
N CYS A 306 -8.29 -12.97 2.98
CA CYS A 306 -8.98 -12.54 4.20
C CYS A 306 -9.46 -13.72 5.04
N LEU A 307 -10.13 -14.71 4.43
CA LEU A 307 -10.59 -15.89 5.15
C LEU A 307 -9.42 -16.69 5.73
N ILE A 308 -8.34 -16.88 4.96
CA ILE A 308 -7.12 -17.55 5.44
C ILE A 308 -6.53 -16.79 6.63
N PHE A 309 -6.38 -15.46 6.52
CA PHE A 309 -5.84 -14.63 7.60
C PHE A 309 -6.73 -14.70 8.85
N GLY A 310 -8.04 -14.53 8.72
CA GLY A 310 -8.99 -14.57 9.82
C GLY A 310 -8.97 -15.93 10.54
N VAL A 311 -8.90 -17.04 9.79
CA VAL A 311 -8.80 -18.38 10.37
C VAL A 311 -7.45 -18.59 11.08
N LEU A 312 -6.33 -18.25 10.43
CA LEU A 312 -5.00 -18.40 11.03
C LEU A 312 -4.83 -17.53 12.29
N ALA A 313 -5.27 -16.27 12.25
CA ALA A 313 -5.26 -15.37 13.39
C ALA A 313 -6.15 -15.91 14.52
N THR A 314 -7.37 -16.36 14.22
CA THR A 314 -8.27 -16.94 15.23
C THR A 314 -7.67 -18.18 15.89
N ILE A 315 -7.12 -19.12 15.10
CA ILE A 315 -6.45 -20.31 15.63
C ILE A 315 -5.29 -19.90 16.53
N LEU A 316 -4.47 -18.94 16.09
CA LEU A 316 -3.32 -18.47 16.86
C LEU A 316 -3.75 -17.89 18.22
N PHE A 317 -4.74 -17.00 18.23
CA PHE A 317 -5.24 -16.39 19.47
C PHE A 317 -5.86 -17.42 20.42
N VAL A 318 -6.62 -18.39 19.90
CA VAL A 318 -7.27 -19.44 20.71
C VAL A 318 -6.25 -20.41 21.30
N VAL A 319 -5.33 -20.93 20.47
CA VAL A 319 -4.32 -21.93 20.90
C VAL A 319 -3.35 -21.31 21.91
N MET A 320 -2.91 -20.08 21.66
CA MET A 320 -1.98 -19.38 22.54
C MET A 320 -2.66 -18.70 23.74
N LYS A 321 -3.99 -18.76 23.81
CA LYS A 321 -4.82 -18.13 24.86
C LYS A 321 -4.55 -16.62 24.99
N TRP A 322 -4.41 -15.94 23.86
CA TRP A 322 -4.23 -14.49 23.81
C TRP A 322 -5.53 -13.75 24.04
N ASN A 323 -5.43 -12.44 24.25
CA ASN A 323 -6.57 -11.60 24.56
C ASN A 323 -7.58 -11.55 23.39
N PHE A 324 -8.83 -11.94 23.66
CA PHE A 324 -9.89 -11.96 22.65
C PHE A 324 -10.32 -10.56 22.18
N GLY A 325 -10.15 -9.52 22.99
CA GLY A 325 -10.42 -8.13 22.57
C GLY A 325 -9.52 -7.71 21.41
N ALA A 326 -8.23 -8.08 21.45
CA ALA A 326 -7.31 -7.84 20.34
C ALA A 326 -7.67 -8.68 19.10
N LEU A 327 -8.19 -9.90 19.26
CA LEU A 327 -8.70 -10.70 18.14
C LEU A 327 -9.92 -10.03 17.48
N ILE A 328 -10.90 -9.58 18.28
CA ILE A 328 -12.10 -8.91 17.79
C ILE A 328 -11.71 -7.63 17.04
N ALA A 329 -10.79 -6.84 17.60
CA ALA A 329 -10.25 -5.65 16.94
C ALA A 329 -9.57 -5.98 15.60
N THR A 330 -8.74 -7.03 15.57
CA THR A 330 -8.08 -7.50 14.34
C THR A 330 -9.11 -7.87 13.27
N VAL A 331 -10.13 -8.65 13.65
CA VAL A 331 -11.19 -9.10 12.74
C VAL A 331 -12.08 -7.93 12.31
N SER A 332 -12.38 -6.96 13.18
CA SER A 332 -13.18 -5.79 12.78
C SER A 332 -12.47 -4.94 11.74
N GLY A 333 -11.15 -4.75 11.88
CA GLY A 333 -10.31 -4.09 10.88
C GLY A 333 -10.26 -4.84 9.55
N LEU A 334 -10.08 -6.16 9.61
CA LEU A 334 -10.09 -7.03 8.45
C LEU A 334 -11.43 -6.98 7.68
N LEU A 335 -12.55 -7.11 8.40
CA LEU A 335 -13.89 -7.10 7.81
C LEU A 335 -14.19 -5.76 7.15
N ILE A 336 -13.80 -4.65 7.79
CA ILE A 336 -14.04 -3.35 7.17
C ILE A 336 -13.22 -3.13 5.91
N GLY A 337 -11.98 -3.61 5.87
CA GLY A 337 -11.17 -3.57 4.64
C GLY A 337 -11.83 -4.31 3.47
N VAL A 338 -12.49 -5.45 3.73
CA VAL A 338 -13.25 -6.18 2.70
C VAL A 338 -14.50 -5.41 2.26
N ILE A 339 -15.26 -4.86 3.20
CA ILE A 339 -16.46 -4.05 2.90
C ILE A 339 -16.07 -2.86 2.02
N ILE A 340 -15.00 -2.13 2.39
CA ILE A 340 -14.50 -1.00 1.61
C ILE A 340 -14.14 -1.47 0.20
N GLY A 341 -13.41 -2.57 0.06
CA GLY A 341 -13.08 -3.13 -1.25
C GLY A 341 -14.32 -3.38 -2.13
N PHE A 342 -15.35 -4.04 -1.60
CA PHE A 342 -16.59 -4.27 -2.37
C PHE A 342 -17.39 -3.01 -2.65
N THR A 343 -17.40 -2.04 -1.73
CA THR A 343 -18.09 -0.77 -1.97
C THR A 343 -17.35 0.06 -3.02
N THR A 344 -16.02 0.08 -3.01
CA THR A 344 -15.22 0.73 -4.04
C THR A 344 -15.40 0.05 -5.39
N ASP A 345 -15.41 -1.28 -5.43
CA ASP A 345 -15.74 -2.07 -6.63
C ASP A 345 -17.09 -1.64 -7.23
N TYR A 346 -18.14 -1.53 -6.42
CA TYR A 346 -19.46 -1.07 -6.87
C TYR A 346 -19.46 0.33 -7.51
N PHE A 347 -18.63 1.26 -7.02
CA PHE A 347 -18.54 2.62 -7.56
C PHE A 347 -17.57 2.76 -8.75
N THR A 348 -16.76 1.75 -9.05
CA THR A 348 -15.67 1.87 -10.04
C THR A 348 -15.66 0.80 -11.12
N ASP A 349 -16.35 -0.33 -10.94
CA ASP A 349 -16.51 -1.37 -11.96
C ASP A 349 -17.65 -1.02 -12.95
N ASP A 350 -17.34 -1.13 -14.24
CA ASP A 350 -18.21 -0.88 -15.40
C ASP A 350 -19.47 -1.77 -15.49
N ASN A 351 -19.57 -2.76 -14.61
CA ASN A 351 -20.71 -3.64 -14.49
C ASN A 351 -21.81 -3.11 -13.58
N PHE A 352 -21.51 -2.12 -12.76
CA PHE A 352 -22.45 -1.58 -11.79
C PHE A 352 -23.08 -0.27 -12.25
N HIS A 353 -24.18 0.07 -11.59
CA HIS A 353 -25.02 1.22 -11.94
C HIS A 353 -24.26 2.56 -11.95
N PRO A 354 -23.39 2.91 -10.98
CA PRO A 354 -22.74 4.23 -10.96
C PRO A 354 -21.90 4.53 -12.21
N VAL A 355 -21.08 3.57 -12.63
CA VAL A 355 -20.20 3.72 -13.81
C VAL A 355 -21.02 3.68 -15.10
N ARG A 356 -21.95 2.73 -15.23
CA ARG A 356 -22.84 2.65 -16.41
C ARG A 356 -23.66 3.93 -16.59
N ARG A 357 -24.18 4.48 -15.50
CA ARG A 357 -24.96 5.72 -15.54
C ARG A 357 -24.11 6.92 -15.96
N THR A 358 -22.88 6.98 -15.48
CA THR A 358 -21.91 8.02 -15.88
C THR A 358 -21.61 7.92 -17.39
N ALA A 359 -21.35 6.70 -17.89
CA ALA A 359 -21.14 6.46 -19.33
C ALA A 359 -22.39 6.78 -20.18
N GLU A 360 -23.60 6.50 -19.70
CA GLU A 360 -24.84 6.88 -20.38
C GLU A 360 -24.99 8.40 -20.50
N ILE A 361 -24.70 9.13 -19.42
CA ILE A 361 -24.82 10.59 -19.36
C ILE A 361 -23.75 11.29 -20.22
N ALA A 362 -22.62 10.64 -20.50
CA ALA A 362 -21.63 11.16 -21.44
C ALA A 362 -22.22 11.46 -22.84
N LYS A 363 -23.31 10.78 -23.25
CA LYS A 363 -24.05 11.07 -24.50
C LYS A 363 -24.71 12.45 -24.50
N SER A 364 -24.95 13.04 -23.33
CA SER A 364 -25.55 14.36 -23.14
C SER A 364 -24.52 15.48 -23.00
N GLY A 365 -23.23 15.16 -23.05
CA GLY A 365 -22.13 16.14 -23.05
C GLY A 365 -21.23 16.10 -21.82
N SER A 366 -20.02 16.63 -21.96
CA SER A 366 -18.94 16.53 -20.97
C SER A 366 -19.26 17.16 -19.62
N ALA A 367 -20.00 18.27 -19.60
CA ALA A 367 -20.37 18.95 -18.35
C ALA A 367 -21.24 18.06 -17.44
N LEU A 368 -22.26 17.40 -18.02
CA LEU A 368 -23.12 16.49 -17.28
C LEU A 368 -22.38 15.22 -16.86
N ASN A 369 -21.44 14.75 -17.69
CA ASN A 369 -20.57 13.64 -17.35
C ASN A 369 -19.72 13.94 -16.09
N ILE A 370 -19.06 15.11 -16.06
CA ILE A 370 -18.25 15.56 -14.92
C ILE A 370 -19.10 15.70 -13.65
N ILE A 371 -20.26 16.35 -13.74
CA ILE A 371 -21.16 16.54 -12.58
C ILE A 371 -21.62 15.19 -12.02
N THR A 372 -21.96 14.25 -12.90
CA THR A 372 -22.41 12.90 -12.50
C THR A 372 -21.28 12.12 -11.82
N GLY A 373 -20.09 12.11 -12.44
CA GLY A 373 -18.91 11.46 -11.86
C GLY A 373 -18.54 12.04 -10.49
N LEU A 374 -18.54 13.37 -10.36
CA LEU A 374 -18.30 14.06 -9.09
C LEU A 374 -19.35 13.71 -8.03
N SER A 375 -20.62 13.65 -8.42
CA SER A 375 -21.73 13.29 -7.52
C SER A 375 -21.56 11.87 -6.97
N TYR A 376 -21.29 10.88 -7.83
CA TYR A 376 -21.01 9.51 -7.36
C TYR A 376 -19.72 9.44 -6.54
N GLY A 377 -18.71 10.25 -6.86
CA GLY A 377 -17.51 10.42 -6.05
C GLY A 377 -17.84 10.83 -4.61
N PHE A 378 -18.67 11.85 -4.42
CA PHE A 378 -19.12 12.26 -3.08
C PHE A 378 -19.96 11.22 -2.36
N ILE A 379 -20.78 10.45 -3.06
CA ILE A 379 -21.55 9.36 -2.45
C ILE A 379 -20.63 8.20 -2.02
N SER A 380 -19.59 7.92 -2.81
CA SER A 380 -18.70 6.77 -2.60
C SER A 380 -17.89 6.83 -1.30
N ILE A 381 -17.76 8.01 -0.66
CA ILE A 381 -17.04 8.15 0.62
C ILE A 381 -17.83 7.60 1.81
N ALA A 382 -19.16 7.53 1.71
CA ALA A 382 -20.02 7.23 2.86
C ALA A 382 -19.78 5.82 3.45
N PRO A 383 -19.68 4.74 2.65
CA PRO A 383 -19.39 3.41 3.18
C PRO A 383 -18.05 3.36 3.92
N SER A 384 -17.01 4.01 3.39
CA SER A 384 -15.69 4.05 4.04
C SER A 384 -15.73 4.78 5.38
N LEU A 385 -16.35 5.96 5.44
CA LEU A 385 -16.44 6.74 6.70
C LEU A 385 -17.26 6.03 7.78
N ILE A 386 -18.45 5.54 7.42
CA ILE A 386 -19.30 4.76 8.35
C ILE A 386 -18.53 3.52 8.81
N GLY A 387 -17.85 2.88 7.88
CA GLY A 387 -17.04 1.72 8.12
C GLY A 387 -15.93 1.92 9.15
N ILE A 388 -15.11 2.95 8.94
CA ILE A 388 -14.03 3.34 9.85
C ILE A 388 -14.59 3.66 11.23
N ALA A 389 -15.72 4.39 11.31
CA ALA A 389 -16.36 4.72 12.58
C ALA A 389 -16.82 3.47 13.34
N VAL A 390 -17.48 2.53 12.64
CA VAL A 390 -17.93 1.25 13.21
C VAL A 390 -16.73 0.41 13.68
N ALA A 391 -15.70 0.27 12.85
CA ALA A 391 -14.50 -0.48 13.20
C ALA A 391 -13.79 0.13 14.41
N THR A 392 -13.68 1.46 14.48
CA THR A 392 -13.09 2.18 15.62
C THR A 392 -13.85 1.90 16.91
N VAL A 393 -15.18 2.03 16.89
CA VAL A 393 -16.03 1.80 18.08
C VAL A 393 -15.95 0.34 18.54
N ILE A 394 -16.06 -0.63 17.62
CA ILE A 394 -15.96 -2.06 17.93
C ILE A 394 -14.59 -2.38 18.52
N ALA A 395 -13.51 -1.92 17.87
CA ALA A 395 -12.15 -2.20 18.31
C ALA A 395 -11.86 -1.58 19.68
N TYR A 396 -12.32 -0.35 19.91
CA TYR A 396 -12.13 0.36 21.18
C TYR A 396 -12.83 -0.34 22.35
N PHE A 397 -14.14 -0.59 22.23
CA PHE A 397 -14.91 -1.20 23.32
C PHE A 397 -14.60 -2.68 23.52
N SER A 398 -14.28 -3.42 22.45
CA SER A 398 -13.85 -4.82 22.60
C SER A 398 -12.51 -4.92 23.33
N ALA A 399 -11.53 -4.06 23.01
CA ALA A 399 -10.29 -4.01 23.77
C ALA A 399 -10.54 -3.73 25.26
N GLN A 400 -11.37 -2.72 25.59
CA GLN A 400 -11.71 -2.41 26.98
C GLN A 400 -12.42 -3.56 27.70
N ALA A 401 -13.39 -4.21 27.05
CA ALA A 401 -14.17 -5.31 27.64
C ALA A 401 -13.29 -6.51 28.04
N PHE A 402 -12.15 -6.68 27.37
CA PHE A 402 -11.17 -7.72 27.68
C PHE A 402 -9.92 -7.18 28.41
N GLY A 403 -9.97 -5.97 28.98
CA GLY A 403 -8.92 -5.42 29.82
C GLY A 403 -7.69 -4.88 29.09
N LEU A 404 -7.83 -4.51 27.81
CA LEU A 404 -6.81 -3.78 27.03
C LEU A 404 -7.16 -2.30 26.94
N PRO A 405 -6.17 -1.40 26.75
CA PRO A 405 -6.43 -0.02 26.39
C PRO A 405 -7.27 0.04 25.10
N GLY A 406 -8.38 0.77 25.11
CA GLY A 406 -9.29 0.85 23.96
C GLY A 406 -8.59 1.34 22.68
N VAL A 407 -7.72 2.34 22.85
CA VAL A 407 -6.88 2.92 21.79
C VAL A 407 -5.94 1.89 21.15
N TYR A 408 -5.43 0.93 21.93
CA TYR A 408 -4.62 -0.17 21.41
C TYR A 408 -5.45 -1.08 20.51
N GLY A 409 -6.71 -1.33 20.86
CA GLY A 409 -7.68 -2.00 19.99
C GLY A 409 -7.81 -1.32 18.63
N VAL A 410 -7.93 0.01 18.59
CA VAL A 410 -8.03 0.75 17.32
C VAL A 410 -6.77 0.59 16.47
N GLY A 411 -5.57 0.67 17.06
CA GLY A 411 -4.32 0.38 16.36
C GLY A 411 -4.27 -1.04 15.80
N ILE A 412 -4.66 -2.03 16.60
CA ILE A 412 -4.76 -3.43 16.17
C ILE A 412 -5.78 -3.62 15.04
N ALA A 413 -6.87 -2.86 15.01
CA ALA A 413 -7.80 -2.86 13.88
C ALA A 413 -7.16 -2.29 12.60
N ALA A 414 -6.35 -1.23 12.69
CA ALA A 414 -5.59 -0.71 11.55
C ALA A 414 -4.62 -1.77 10.98
N VAL A 415 -3.89 -2.47 11.85
CA VAL A 415 -2.99 -3.56 11.46
C VAL A 415 -3.76 -4.75 10.90
N GLY A 416 -4.90 -5.09 11.50
CA GLY A 416 -5.80 -6.16 11.02
C GLY A 416 -6.33 -5.87 9.61
N MET A 417 -6.66 -4.61 9.31
CA MET A 417 -7.00 -4.18 7.96
C MET A 417 -5.81 -4.40 7.02
N LEU A 418 -4.64 -3.82 7.32
CA LEU A 418 -3.40 -3.87 6.53
C LEU A 418 -2.75 -5.26 6.43
N SER A 419 -3.26 -6.26 7.14
CA SER A 419 -2.81 -7.65 6.98
C SER A 419 -3.00 -8.18 5.55
N LEU A 420 -3.91 -7.58 4.78
CA LEU A 420 -4.19 -7.89 3.37
C LEU A 420 -3.30 -7.14 2.38
N THR A 421 -2.36 -6.33 2.84
CA THR A 421 -1.50 -5.51 1.96
C THR A 421 -0.83 -6.34 0.86
N GLY A 422 -0.37 -7.55 1.17
CA GLY A 422 0.29 -8.42 0.18
C GLY A 422 -0.60 -8.83 -0.99
N ILE A 423 -1.92 -9.03 -0.78
CA ILE A 423 -2.83 -9.36 -1.90
C ILE A 423 -3.35 -8.10 -2.60
N VAL A 424 -3.63 -7.04 -1.83
CA VAL A 424 -4.14 -5.77 -2.35
C VAL A 424 -3.12 -5.12 -3.28
N VAL A 425 -1.84 -5.07 -2.89
CA VAL A 425 -0.77 -4.50 -3.72
C VAL A 425 -0.49 -5.35 -4.96
N ALA A 426 -0.65 -6.67 -4.87
CA ALA A 426 -0.51 -7.53 -6.04
C ALA A 426 -1.60 -7.24 -7.07
N ASN A 427 -2.84 -7.01 -6.61
CA ASN A 427 -3.96 -6.61 -7.45
C ASN A 427 -3.78 -5.19 -8.03
N ASP A 428 -3.24 -4.25 -7.25
CA ASP A 428 -2.97 -2.89 -7.71
C ASP A 428 -1.89 -2.86 -8.78
N ALA A 429 -0.75 -3.50 -8.49
CA ALA A 429 0.40 -3.56 -9.40
C ALA A 429 0.08 -4.32 -10.69
N TYR A 430 -0.93 -5.19 -10.69
CA TYR A 430 -1.46 -5.81 -11.90
C TYR A 430 -1.98 -4.76 -12.89
N GLY A 431 -2.63 -3.68 -12.42
CA GLY A 431 -3.27 -2.65 -13.26
C GLY A 431 -2.29 -1.96 -14.22
N PRO A 432 -1.26 -1.24 -13.73
CA PRO A 432 -0.26 -0.59 -14.59
C PRO A 432 0.46 -1.54 -15.55
N ILE A 433 0.57 -2.82 -15.20
CA ILE A 433 1.22 -3.83 -16.05
C ILE A 433 0.36 -4.16 -17.26
N VAL A 434 -0.97 -4.28 -17.08
CA VAL A 434 -1.89 -4.56 -18.18
C VAL A 434 -2.19 -3.32 -19.01
N ASP A 435 -2.17 -2.15 -18.39
CA ASP A 435 -2.24 -0.82 -19.01
C ASP A 435 -1.12 -0.65 -20.05
N ASN A 436 0.14 -0.76 -19.62
CA ASN A 436 1.28 -0.78 -20.54
C ASN A 436 1.25 -1.97 -21.52
N ALA A 437 0.65 -3.10 -21.17
CA ALA A 437 0.52 -4.22 -22.10
C ALA A 437 -0.42 -3.89 -23.26
N LYS A 438 -1.48 -3.11 -23.01
CA LYS A 438 -2.37 -2.54 -24.02
C LYS A 438 -1.58 -1.57 -24.90
N GLY A 439 -0.87 -0.60 -24.32
CA GLY A 439 -0.10 0.37 -25.09
C GLY A 439 1.00 -0.25 -25.95
N ILE A 440 1.71 -1.26 -25.43
CA ILE A 440 2.68 -2.03 -26.21
C ILE A 440 2.02 -2.83 -27.34
N ALA A 441 0.81 -3.38 -27.12
CA ALA A 441 0.08 -4.12 -28.14
C ALA A 441 -0.32 -3.20 -29.30
N GLU A 442 -0.82 -2.00 -29.01
CA GLU A 442 -1.19 -0.99 -29.99
C GLU A 442 0.03 -0.48 -30.75
N MET A 443 1.05 0.01 -30.05
CA MET A 443 2.29 0.53 -30.66
C MET A 443 3.04 -0.50 -31.51
N SER A 444 2.89 -1.80 -31.19
CA SER A 444 3.52 -2.90 -31.93
C SER A 444 2.66 -3.44 -33.07
N GLY A 445 1.44 -2.94 -33.26
CA GLY A 445 0.49 -3.43 -34.27
C GLY A 445 0.15 -4.91 -34.09
N MET A 446 -0.09 -5.36 -32.85
CA MET A 446 -0.32 -6.78 -32.58
C MET A 446 -1.69 -7.27 -33.08
N GLY A 447 -2.65 -6.36 -33.29
CA GLY A 447 -3.99 -6.63 -33.80
C GLY A 447 -5.09 -6.41 -32.76
N ASP A 448 -6.26 -5.99 -33.23
CA ASP A 448 -7.38 -5.51 -32.42
C ASP A 448 -7.86 -6.52 -31.38
N GLU A 449 -7.80 -7.82 -31.68
CA GLU A 449 -8.19 -8.88 -30.73
C GLU A 449 -7.31 -8.87 -29.47
N ILE A 450 -6.01 -8.60 -29.62
CA ILE A 450 -5.06 -8.57 -28.51
C ILE A 450 -5.22 -7.30 -27.70
N VAL A 451 -5.39 -6.16 -28.38
CA VAL A 451 -5.67 -4.87 -27.74
C VAL A 451 -6.95 -4.97 -26.93
N THR A 452 -8.03 -5.52 -27.51
CA THR A 452 -9.30 -5.77 -26.81
C THR A 452 -9.13 -6.66 -25.59
N ARG A 453 -8.30 -7.71 -25.67
CA ARG A 453 -8.02 -8.58 -24.51
C ARG A 453 -7.27 -7.81 -23.40
N CYS A 454 -6.31 -6.97 -23.76
CA CYS A 454 -5.62 -6.12 -22.79
C CYS A 454 -6.55 -5.07 -22.18
N ASP A 455 -7.47 -4.49 -22.96
CA ASP A 455 -8.45 -3.51 -22.51
C ASP A 455 -9.42 -4.11 -21.46
N VAL A 456 -9.86 -5.36 -21.65
CA VAL A 456 -10.65 -6.08 -20.62
C VAL A 456 -9.84 -6.32 -19.34
N LEU A 457 -8.53 -6.55 -19.46
CA LEU A 457 -7.65 -6.71 -18.30
C LEU A 457 -7.43 -5.38 -17.57
N ASP A 458 -7.28 -4.30 -18.32
CA ASP A 458 -7.04 -2.95 -17.82
C ASP A 458 -8.27 -2.35 -17.12
N SER A 459 -9.47 -2.53 -17.66
CA SER A 459 -10.71 -2.15 -16.96
C SER A 459 -10.78 -2.75 -15.55
N ALA A 460 -10.43 -4.03 -15.39
CA ALA A 460 -10.34 -4.66 -14.07
C ALA A 460 -9.17 -4.12 -13.21
N GLY A 461 -8.07 -3.71 -13.84
CA GLY A 461 -6.94 -3.04 -13.21
C GLY A 461 -7.34 -1.70 -12.61
N ASN A 462 -8.15 -0.91 -13.31
CA ASN A 462 -8.63 0.40 -12.85
C ASN A 462 -9.48 0.27 -11.56
N THR A 463 -10.36 -0.73 -11.49
CA THR A 463 -11.08 -1.06 -10.27
C THR A 463 -10.14 -1.50 -9.15
N ALA A 464 -9.13 -2.33 -9.44
CA ALA A 464 -8.15 -2.79 -8.44
C ALA A 464 -7.29 -1.64 -7.89
N LYS A 465 -6.88 -0.68 -8.73
CA LYS A 465 -6.21 0.57 -8.34
C LYS A 465 -7.09 1.36 -7.36
N ALA A 466 -8.40 1.48 -7.65
CA ALA A 466 -9.34 2.20 -6.79
C ALA A 466 -9.53 1.50 -5.43
N ILE A 467 -9.72 0.18 -5.42
CA ILE A 467 -9.84 -0.62 -4.18
C ILE A 467 -8.64 -0.40 -3.27
N THR A 468 -7.43 -0.40 -3.84
CA THR A 468 -6.19 -0.22 -3.08
C THR A 468 -6.07 1.18 -2.50
N LYS A 469 -6.45 2.21 -3.26
CA LYS A 469 -6.54 3.59 -2.75
C LYS A 469 -7.54 3.70 -1.59
N GLY A 470 -8.73 3.11 -1.73
CA GLY A 470 -9.73 3.08 -0.67
C GLY A 470 -9.21 2.40 0.60
N PHE A 471 -8.53 1.27 0.43
CA PHE A 471 -7.89 0.54 1.52
C PHE A 471 -6.78 1.34 2.21
N ALA A 472 -5.88 1.99 1.46
CA ALA A 472 -4.82 2.82 2.01
C ALA A 472 -5.37 4.00 2.82
N ILE A 473 -6.37 4.72 2.29
CA ILE A 473 -6.99 5.87 2.96
C ILE A 473 -7.68 5.44 4.25
N SER A 474 -8.44 4.35 4.22
CA SER A 474 -9.16 3.88 5.41
C SER A 474 -8.24 3.31 6.49
N ALA A 475 -7.17 2.63 6.10
CA ALA A 475 -6.13 2.20 7.02
C ALA A 475 -5.39 3.39 7.66
N ALA A 476 -5.09 4.41 6.86
CA ALA A 476 -4.51 5.66 7.36
C ALA A 476 -5.44 6.34 8.37
N ALA A 477 -6.75 6.40 8.10
CA ALA A 477 -7.72 7.00 9.02
C ALA A 477 -7.77 6.28 10.39
N LEU A 478 -7.73 4.93 10.42
CA LEU A 478 -7.62 4.17 11.66
C LEU A 478 -6.28 4.40 12.37
N THR A 479 -5.20 4.50 11.59
CA THR A 479 -3.83 4.73 12.09
C THR A 479 -3.65 6.12 12.70
N VAL A 480 -4.30 7.14 12.14
CA VAL A 480 -4.19 8.53 12.62
C VAL A 480 -4.68 8.65 14.07
N LEU A 481 -5.75 7.95 14.47
CA LEU A 481 -6.18 7.96 15.87
C LEU A 481 -5.11 7.37 16.79
N ALA A 482 -4.48 6.27 16.36
CA ALA A 482 -3.39 5.65 17.09
C ALA A 482 -2.18 6.60 17.23
N LEU A 483 -1.81 7.30 16.16
CA LEU A 483 -0.74 8.29 16.17
C LEU A 483 -1.06 9.50 17.08
N PHE A 484 -2.30 9.99 17.09
CA PHE A 484 -2.70 11.08 17.98
C PHE A 484 -2.59 10.69 19.46
N VAL A 485 -2.97 9.45 19.80
CA VAL A 485 -2.83 8.92 21.14
C VAL A 485 -1.35 8.80 21.52
N SER A 486 -0.54 8.22 20.64
CA SER A 486 0.91 8.11 20.88
C SER A 486 1.58 9.49 21.01
N TYR A 487 1.19 10.46 20.19
CA TYR A 487 1.66 11.84 20.30
C TYR A 487 1.28 12.47 21.66
N LYS A 488 0.03 12.27 22.09
CA LYS A 488 -0.44 12.74 23.39
C LYS A 488 0.39 12.13 24.53
N GLU A 489 0.51 10.80 24.54
CA GLU A 489 1.24 10.06 25.57
C GLU A 489 2.73 10.45 25.61
N GLN A 490 3.33 10.75 24.45
CA GLN A 490 4.72 11.23 24.40
C GLN A 490 4.87 12.62 24.99
N ILE A 491 3.95 13.56 24.71
CA ILE A 491 4.00 14.90 25.30
C ILE A 491 3.76 14.86 26.80
N GLU A 492 2.87 13.99 27.28
CA GLU A 492 2.58 13.86 28.70
C GLU A 492 3.80 13.45 29.53
N GLN A 493 4.77 12.75 28.95
CA GLN A 493 6.05 12.45 29.60
C GLN A 493 6.88 13.71 29.88
N TYR A 494 6.69 14.76 29.08
CA TYR A 494 7.38 16.05 29.23
C TYR A 494 6.58 17.08 30.03
N LEU A 495 5.33 16.76 30.39
CA LEU A 495 4.51 17.62 31.23
C LEU A 495 4.84 17.37 32.72
N PRO A 496 4.73 18.41 33.57
CA PRO A 496 4.87 18.23 35.03
C PRO A 496 3.91 17.17 35.57
N GLU A 497 4.36 16.38 36.55
CA GLU A 497 3.53 15.33 37.18
C GLU A 497 2.13 15.84 37.53
N GLY A 498 1.10 15.12 37.07
CA GLY A 498 -0.31 15.43 37.31
C GLY A 498 -0.94 16.42 36.31
N LYS A 499 -0.23 16.80 35.23
CA LYS A 499 -0.83 17.53 34.09
C LYS A 499 -1.04 16.61 32.90
N ASP A 500 -2.30 16.41 32.54
CA ASP A 500 -2.69 15.69 31.33
C ASP A 500 -2.81 16.64 30.14
N LEU A 501 -2.41 16.17 28.95
CA LEU A 501 -2.67 16.88 27.70
C LEU A 501 -4.12 16.62 27.28
N VAL A 502 -5.01 17.58 27.56
CA VAL A 502 -6.41 17.51 27.15
C VAL A 502 -6.60 18.21 25.80
N LEU A 503 -6.72 17.43 24.73
CA LEU A 503 -7.04 17.92 23.39
C LEU A 503 -8.57 18.14 23.25
N SER A 504 -9.09 19.16 23.93
CA SER A 504 -10.52 19.48 23.92
C SER A 504 -10.90 20.30 22.67
N LEU A 505 -11.99 19.92 22.00
CA LEU A 505 -12.58 20.74 20.92
C LEU A 505 -13.13 22.10 21.42
N LEU A 506 -13.28 22.26 22.73
CA LEU A 506 -13.67 23.53 23.34
C LEU A 506 -12.49 24.50 23.53
N ASP A 507 -11.25 24.03 23.37
CA ASP A 507 -10.07 24.88 23.39
C ASP A 507 -9.95 25.65 22.06
N PRO A 508 -9.94 26.99 22.07
CA PRO A 508 -9.79 27.79 20.86
C PRO A 508 -8.54 27.48 20.04
N LEU A 509 -7.42 27.09 20.68
CA LEU A 509 -6.18 26.74 19.98
C LEU A 509 -6.31 25.41 19.25
N VAL A 510 -6.97 24.42 19.87
CA VAL A 510 -7.26 23.13 19.25
C VAL A 510 -8.21 23.32 18.08
N LEU A 511 -9.29 24.10 18.26
CA LEU A 511 -10.24 24.37 17.18
C LEU A 511 -9.59 25.14 16.02
N ALA A 512 -8.77 26.16 16.30
CA ALA A 512 -8.03 26.88 15.26
C ALA A 512 -7.07 25.95 14.51
N GLY A 513 -6.38 25.05 15.21
CA GLY A 513 -5.51 24.04 14.60
C GLY A 513 -6.28 23.09 13.68
N ILE A 514 -7.47 22.63 14.07
CA ILE A 514 -8.35 21.79 13.23
C ILE A 514 -8.81 22.55 11.98
N LEU A 515 -9.24 23.81 12.12
CA LEU A 515 -9.68 24.62 10.98
C LEU A 515 -8.55 24.89 10.01
N LEU A 516 -7.34 25.18 10.50
CA LEU A 516 -6.15 25.37 9.67
C LEU A 516 -5.68 24.08 9.00
N GLY A 517 -5.79 22.94 9.68
CA GLY A 517 -5.40 21.64 9.11
C GLY A 517 -6.42 21.05 8.13
N ALA A 518 -7.68 21.46 8.19
CA ALA A 518 -8.73 21.03 7.27
C ALA A 518 -8.78 21.84 5.95
N MET A 519 -8.19 23.04 5.94
CA MET A 519 -8.01 23.89 4.76
C MET A 519 -6.84 23.39 3.91
#